data_AF-A0A540M8M9-F1
#
_entry.id   AF-A0A540M8M9-F1
#
_cell.length_a   1.000
_cell.length_b   1.000
_cell.length_c   1.000
_cell.angle_alpha   90.00
_cell.angle_beta   90.00
_cell.angle_gamma   90.00
#
_symmetry.space_group_name_H-M   'P 1'
#
loop_
_entity.id
_entity.type
_entity.pdbx_description
1 polymer ?
#
loop_
_entity_poly.entity_id
_entity_poly.type
_entity_poly.pdbx_seq_one_letter_code
_entity_poly.pdbx_strand_id
1 'polypeptide(L)'
;MALPRFVVVKSNHNRKFLRCMKGDGEENAPAGFLKFSEEEASSHYAKYEVEMAKNRGNKGLVHIRCCYNNKYWVSVTGTHMFDNQVLIVAGADEPEEDQSKPSCTLFETVYVDPIDKDDDDNNNNNNNNNNGNNNADNNDGDLEDDSQVVQFRHVHLGRYTTLHNSSDALVLYGGSNAAADDPNNVESQDVCTVVNWESLVILPKHVVFKGDEGSYVTAHMADRNHMDHGDDEEDGPYLHFDGHDVCDPAATHEIFRNPDGTLQIKNSFFERYWRVAKDEWIWADAFNPTAGDKNYKDTLYRAFKLSDKVIALMNVGNNKYCKRYTWGITGMCANVSNLSIYSHLHIEEPVKSRTIYNVNYRLAHARIYNYQNDTEIAAGEAVNFTQETTNVLLKLFYKKSNICSWNDISRVYSIKPKTNVEADGVPRITGGDNGAVKFEISGGEFKGEVQWGETETSETQVETVCMVGVPAMSVVKVRLLAAKVSCDVPFSYSRRDTGINGQVHVTDDLDDGFYSCINAFNFKYDINEERL
;
A
#
# COMPACT_ATOMS: atom_id res chain seq x y z
N MET A 1 9.55 15.17 -14.41
CA MET A 1 9.34 14.11 -13.41
C MET A 1 8.06 13.37 -13.75
N ALA A 2 7.87 12.14 -13.26
CA ALA A 2 6.59 11.45 -13.28
C ALA A 2 6.20 11.16 -11.82
N LEU A 3 4.90 11.14 -11.52
CA LEU A 3 4.41 10.74 -10.21
C LEU A 3 4.67 9.24 -9.98
N PRO A 4 4.93 8.81 -8.73
CA PRO A 4 4.92 7.41 -8.36
C PRO A 4 3.60 6.74 -8.72
N ARG A 5 3.62 5.41 -8.93
CA ARG A 5 2.40 4.65 -9.24
C ARG A 5 1.41 4.68 -8.08
N PHE A 6 1.86 4.52 -6.84
CA PHE A 6 1.01 4.63 -5.67
C PHE A 6 1.42 5.82 -4.83
N VAL A 7 0.44 6.64 -4.46
CA VAL A 7 0.67 7.91 -3.81
C VAL A 7 -0.31 8.17 -2.67
N VAL A 8 0.10 9.04 -1.76
CA VAL A 8 -0.80 9.79 -0.87
C VAL A 8 -0.64 11.28 -1.15
N VAL A 9 -1.73 12.04 -0.99
CA VAL A 9 -1.76 13.47 -1.31
C VAL A 9 -1.97 14.24 -0.01
N LYS A 10 -0.97 15.03 0.41
CA LYS A 10 -1.04 15.92 1.58
C LYS A 10 -1.33 17.35 1.12
N SER A 11 -2.32 18.00 1.70
CA SER A 11 -2.53 19.44 1.48
C SER A 11 -1.45 20.20 2.23
N ASN A 12 -0.78 21.14 1.57
CA ASN A 12 0.21 21.98 2.24
C ASN A 12 -0.45 23.04 3.12
N HIS A 13 -1.69 23.41 2.81
CA HIS A 13 -2.47 24.39 3.58
C HIS A 13 -2.87 23.87 4.98
N ASN A 14 -3.64 22.79 5.07
CA ASN A 14 -4.12 22.26 6.36
C ASN A 14 -3.28 21.11 6.94
N ARG A 15 -2.20 20.71 6.25
CA ARG A 15 -1.25 19.64 6.62
C ARG A 15 -1.85 18.24 6.78
N LYS A 16 -3.07 18.00 6.27
CA LYS A 16 -3.75 16.69 6.32
C LYS A 16 -3.68 15.96 4.98
N PHE A 17 -3.80 14.64 5.03
CA PHE A 17 -3.88 13.79 3.85
C PHE A 17 -5.31 13.73 3.31
N LEU A 18 -5.41 13.66 1.99
CA LEU A 18 -6.64 13.43 1.27
C LEU A 18 -7.11 11.99 1.50
N ARG A 19 -8.37 11.82 1.90
CA ARG A 19 -8.99 10.49 2.04
C ARG A 19 -10.33 10.40 1.32
N CYS A 20 -10.66 9.18 0.89
CA CYS A 20 -12.02 8.83 0.48
C CYS A 20 -12.88 8.59 1.71
N MET A 21 -14.01 9.31 1.79
CA MET A 21 -14.98 9.10 2.85
C MET A 21 -15.78 7.82 2.60
N LYS A 22 -16.06 7.09 3.68
CA LYS A 22 -17.02 5.98 3.65
C LYS A 22 -18.42 6.54 3.36
N GLY A 23 -19.24 5.80 2.63
CA GLY A 23 -20.54 6.28 2.12
C GLY A 23 -21.56 6.70 3.19
N ASP A 24 -21.30 6.39 4.46
CA ASP A 24 -22.09 6.75 5.64
C ASP A 24 -21.45 7.88 6.50
N GLY A 25 -20.26 8.36 6.11
CA GLY A 25 -19.43 9.22 6.97
C GLY A 25 -19.71 10.72 6.93
N GLU A 26 -20.47 11.22 5.95
CA GLU A 26 -20.78 12.65 5.83
C GLU A 26 -22.17 12.87 5.21
N GLU A 27 -23.09 13.39 6.03
CA GLU A 27 -24.47 13.63 5.62
C GLU A 27 -24.51 14.63 4.44
N ASN A 28 -25.25 14.30 3.38
CA ASN A 28 -25.35 15.08 2.14
C ASN A 28 -24.07 15.16 1.28
N ALA A 29 -23.03 14.35 1.54
CA ALA A 29 -21.89 14.22 0.64
C ALA A 29 -22.18 13.24 -0.51
N PRO A 30 -21.67 13.49 -1.73
CA PRO A 30 -21.79 12.55 -2.84
C PRO A 30 -21.00 11.26 -2.57
N ALA A 31 -21.38 10.16 -3.25
CA ALA A 31 -20.61 8.93 -3.19
C ALA A 31 -19.16 9.16 -3.68
N GLY A 32 -18.19 8.58 -2.96
CA GLY A 32 -16.77 8.76 -3.27
C GLY A 32 -16.20 10.14 -2.89
N PHE A 33 -16.86 10.86 -1.98
CA PHE A 33 -16.41 12.16 -1.51
C PHE A 33 -14.96 12.14 -0.99
N LEU A 34 -14.17 13.14 -1.38
CA LEU A 34 -12.75 13.26 -1.06
C LEU A 34 -12.51 14.47 -0.17
N LYS A 35 -11.78 14.27 0.93
CA LYS A 35 -11.58 15.29 1.98
C LYS A 35 -10.18 15.23 2.57
N PHE A 36 -9.54 16.38 2.76
CA PHE A 36 -8.24 16.50 3.44
C PHE A 36 -8.43 16.49 4.95
N SER A 37 -8.76 15.33 5.50
CA SER A 37 -9.04 15.14 6.93
C SER A 37 -8.24 14.01 7.58
N GLU A 38 -7.44 13.27 6.81
CA GLU A 38 -6.67 12.14 7.32
C GLU A 38 -5.36 12.61 7.95
N GLU A 39 -5.00 12.04 9.10
CA GLU A 39 -3.77 12.40 9.81
C GLU A 39 -2.61 11.49 9.40
N GLU A 40 -2.92 10.25 9.00
CA GLU A 40 -1.91 9.25 8.70
C GLU A 40 -1.80 8.92 7.21
N ALA A 41 -0.59 9.06 6.66
CA ALA A 41 -0.25 8.57 5.31
C ALA A 41 -0.46 7.05 5.13
N SER A 42 -0.49 6.29 6.22
CA SER A 42 -0.72 4.83 6.20
C SER A 42 -2.18 4.43 5.98
N SER A 43 -3.11 5.37 6.13
CA SER A 43 -4.55 5.09 6.04
C SER A 43 -4.91 4.48 4.67
N HIS A 44 -5.63 3.35 4.69
CA HIS A 44 -6.11 2.70 3.46
C HIS A 44 -7.11 3.56 2.68
N TYR A 45 -7.74 4.54 3.34
CA TYR A 45 -8.62 5.51 2.69
C TYR A 45 -7.88 6.61 1.91
N ALA A 46 -6.58 6.80 2.17
CA ALA A 46 -5.77 7.88 1.59
C ALA A 46 -4.88 7.43 0.41
N LYS A 47 -4.93 6.14 0.04
CA LYS A 47 -4.08 5.58 -1.01
C LYS A 47 -4.71 5.72 -2.39
N TYR A 48 -3.94 6.25 -3.33
CA TYR A 48 -4.33 6.43 -4.73
C TYR A 48 -3.33 5.77 -5.68
N GLU A 49 -3.83 5.22 -6.79
CA GLU A 49 -3.02 4.75 -7.91
C GLU A 49 -3.06 5.77 -9.05
N VAL A 50 -1.89 6.17 -9.53
CA VAL A 50 -1.70 7.04 -10.70
C VAL A 50 -1.50 6.16 -11.93
N GLU A 51 -2.39 6.31 -12.91
CA GLU A 51 -2.36 5.57 -14.17
C GLU A 51 -2.13 6.55 -15.33
N MET A 52 -1.08 6.34 -16.13
CA MET A 52 -0.82 7.20 -17.29
C MET A 52 -1.93 7.03 -18.35
N ALA A 53 -2.32 8.13 -19.00
CA ALA A 53 -3.24 8.09 -20.12
C ALA A 53 -2.70 7.20 -21.26
N LYS A 54 -3.57 6.41 -21.87
CA LYS A 54 -3.24 5.44 -22.92
C LYS A 54 -3.26 6.07 -24.31
N ASN A 55 -4.13 7.05 -24.56
CA ASN A 55 -4.21 7.68 -25.87
C ASN A 55 -2.99 8.55 -26.14
N ARG A 56 -2.39 8.42 -27.33
CA ARG A 56 -1.20 9.19 -27.73
C ARG A 56 -1.40 10.71 -27.67
N GLY A 57 -2.62 11.19 -27.89
CA GLY A 57 -2.98 12.61 -27.81
C GLY A 57 -2.97 13.18 -26.39
N ASN A 58 -2.98 12.32 -25.36
CA ASN A 58 -3.05 12.67 -23.95
C ASN A 58 -1.71 12.42 -23.23
N LYS A 59 -0.59 12.39 -23.97
CA LYS A 59 0.72 12.06 -23.41
C LYS A 59 1.08 13.01 -22.26
N GLY A 60 1.41 12.44 -21.11
CA GLY A 60 1.78 13.19 -19.90
C GLY A 60 0.60 13.45 -18.95
N LEU A 61 -0.63 13.20 -19.37
CA LEU A 61 -1.82 13.25 -18.52
C LEU A 61 -1.99 11.94 -17.74
N VAL A 62 -2.64 12.05 -16.58
CA VAL A 62 -2.85 10.93 -15.66
C VAL A 62 -4.32 10.77 -15.28
N HIS A 63 -4.70 9.54 -14.97
CA HIS A 63 -5.87 9.21 -14.19
C HIS A 63 -5.43 8.94 -12.75
N ILE A 64 -6.25 9.35 -11.78
CA ILE A 64 -6.01 9.11 -10.35
C ILE A 64 -7.16 8.24 -9.84
N ARG A 65 -6.83 7.08 -9.27
CA ARG A 65 -7.80 6.08 -8.83
C ARG A 65 -7.68 5.85 -7.33
N CYS A 66 -8.79 5.90 -6.62
CA CYS A 66 -8.79 5.56 -5.19
C CYS A 66 -8.65 4.05 -5.01
N CYS A 67 -7.67 3.60 -4.22
CA CYS A 67 -7.47 2.18 -3.97
C CYS A 67 -8.53 1.57 -3.06
N TYR A 68 -9.25 2.37 -2.27
CA TYR A 68 -10.30 1.91 -1.35
C TYR A 68 -11.57 1.43 -2.07
N ASN A 69 -12.11 2.25 -2.98
CA ASN A 69 -13.34 1.94 -3.71
C ASN A 69 -13.12 1.58 -5.19
N ASN A 70 -11.85 1.54 -5.62
CA ASN A 70 -11.39 1.29 -6.99
C ASN A 70 -11.90 2.28 -8.06
N LYS A 71 -12.45 3.44 -7.68
CA LYS A 71 -13.00 4.40 -8.63
C LYS A 71 -12.04 5.54 -8.95
N TYR A 72 -12.15 6.05 -10.18
CA TYR A 72 -11.36 7.14 -10.71
C TYR A 72 -11.91 8.49 -10.26
N TRP A 73 -10.99 9.45 -10.09
CA TRP A 73 -11.32 10.85 -9.85
C TRP A 73 -12.10 11.41 -11.03
N VAL A 74 -13.24 12.03 -10.75
CA VAL A 74 -14.12 12.64 -11.74
C VAL A 74 -14.79 13.87 -11.15
N SER A 75 -15.06 14.88 -11.98
CA SER A 75 -15.79 16.06 -11.55
C SER A 75 -17.28 15.78 -11.43
N VAL A 76 -17.91 16.27 -10.36
CA VAL A 76 -19.36 16.27 -10.18
C VAL A 76 -19.84 17.64 -9.72
N THR A 77 -21.06 18.03 -10.12
CA THR A 77 -21.68 19.25 -9.60
C THR A 77 -22.04 19.03 -8.14
N GLY A 78 -21.57 19.93 -7.27
CA GLY A 78 -21.90 19.91 -5.85
C GLY A 78 -23.39 20.15 -5.60
N THR A 79 -23.89 19.61 -4.50
CA THR A 79 -25.27 19.82 -4.01
C THR A 79 -25.22 20.35 -2.58
N HIS A 80 -26.35 20.85 -2.08
CA HIS A 80 -26.49 21.37 -0.71
C HIS A 80 -25.42 22.41 -0.35
N MET A 81 -24.50 22.10 0.57
CA MET A 81 -23.45 23.03 1.00
C MET A 81 -22.41 23.33 -0.10
N PHE A 82 -22.39 22.54 -1.17
CA PHE A 82 -21.53 22.70 -2.33
C PHE A 82 -22.27 23.22 -3.56
N ASP A 83 -23.44 23.84 -3.39
CA ASP A 83 -24.20 24.39 -4.51
C ASP A 83 -23.37 25.40 -5.32
N ASN A 84 -23.46 25.31 -6.64
CA ASN A 84 -22.63 26.04 -7.61
C ASN A 84 -21.11 25.76 -7.56
N GLN A 85 -20.67 24.76 -6.80
CA GLN A 85 -19.28 24.28 -6.82
C GLN A 85 -19.15 23.01 -7.66
N VAL A 86 -17.92 22.73 -8.10
CA VAL A 86 -17.59 21.47 -8.76
C VAL A 86 -16.68 20.69 -7.83
N LEU A 87 -17.13 19.51 -7.39
CA LEU A 87 -16.37 18.62 -6.52
C LEU A 87 -15.54 17.66 -7.37
N ILE A 88 -14.44 17.15 -6.81
CA ILE A 88 -13.77 15.95 -7.32
C ILE A 88 -14.08 14.80 -6.38
N VAL A 89 -14.59 13.71 -6.95
CA VAL A 89 -14.95 12.48 -6.21
C VAL A 89 -14.28 11.27 -6.84
N ALA A 90 -14.01 10.23 -6.04
CA ALA A 90 -13.65 8.92 -6.53
C ALA A 90 -14.91 8.16 -6.96
N GLY A 91 -15.43 8.48 -8.15
CA GLY A 91 -16.78 8.08 -8.57
C GLY A 91 -16.88 7.35 -9.91
N ALA A 92 -15.88 7.44 -10.79
CA ALA A 92 -15.95 6.82 -12.12
C ALA A 92 -15.45 5.37 -12.12
N ASP A 93 -16.16 4.46 -12.77
CA ASP A 93 -15.79 3.03 -12.86
C ASP A 93 -14.64 2.78 -13.85
N GLU A 94 -14.57 3.57 -14.92
CA GLU A 94 -13.60 3.44 -16.00
C GLU A 94 -12.91 4.80 -16.29
N PRO A 95 -11.67 4.78 -16.81
CA PRO A 95 -11.03 6.01 -17.27
C PRO A 95 -11.73 6.55 -18.52
N GLU A 96 -11.98 7.87 -18.56
CA GLU A 96 -12.53 8.56 -19.72
C GLU A 96 -11.52 9.61 -20.21
N GLU A 97 -11.02 9.38 -21.41
CA GLU A 97 -9.91 10.12 -22.01
C GLU A 97 -10.37 11.18 -23.03
N ASP A 98 -11.66 11.23 -23.37
CA ASP A 98 -12.23 12.29 -24.18
C ASP A 98 -12.33 13.58 -23.34
N GLN A 99 -11.40 14.50 -23.59
CA GLN A 99 -11.30 15.79 -22.91
C GLN A 99 -12.55 16.67 -23.07
N SER A 100 -13.41 16.40 -24.07
CA SER A 100 -14.63 17.18 -24.29
C SER A 100 -15.80 16.74 -23.39
N LYS A 101 -15.71 15.58 -22.74
CA LYS A 101 -16.80 15.05 -21.91
C LYS A 101 -16.73 15.55 -20.47
N PRO A 102 -17.87 15.84 -19.84
CA PRO A 102 -17.92 16.17 -18.41
C PRO A 102 -17.49 15.01 -17.51
N SER A 103 -17.54 13.77 -18.02
CA SER A 103 -17.07 12.57 -17.34
C SER A 103 -15.57 12.32 -17.48
N CYS A 104 -14.81 13.22 -18.12
CA CYS A 104 -13.37 13.09 -18.27
C CYS A 104 -12.69 12.87 -16.90
N THR A 105 -11.73 11.94 -16.85
CA THR A 105 -11.00 11.60 -15.62
C THR A 105 -9.51 11.94 -15.72
N LEU A 106 -9.14 12.80 -16.67
CA LEU A 106 -7.76 13.22 -16.91
C LEU A 106 -7.39 14.43 -16.06
N PHE A 107 -6.19 14.35 -15.48
CA PHE A 107 -5.53 15.44 -14.78
C PHE A 107 -4.15 15.69 -15.38
N GLU A 108 -3.79 16.97 -15.45
CA GLU A 108 -2.43 17.44 -15.69
C GLU A 108 -1.76 17.71 -14.34
N THR A 109 -0.58 17.11 -14.14
CA THR A 109 0.24 17.36 -12.95
C THR A 109 1.21 18.50 -13.24
N VAL A 110 1.10 19.60 -12.48
CA VAL A 110 2.00 20.75 -12.56
C VAL A 110 2.94 20.69 -11.37
N TYR A 111 4.25 20.62 -11.62
CA TYR A 111 5.27 20.58 -10.57
C TYR A 111 5.55 22.01 -10.07
N VAL A 112 5.63 22.16 -8.75
CA VAL A 112 5.95 23.42 -8.08
C VAL A 112 7.35 23.28 -7.48
N ASP A 113 8.27 24.13 -7.91
CA ASP A 113 9.60 24.18 -7.33
C ASP A 113 9.51 24.91 -5.97
N PRO A 114 9.93 24.30 -4.85
CA PRO A 114 10.10 25.03 -3.60
C PRO A 114 11.22 26.05 -3.82
N ILE A 115 10.93 27.34 -3.67
CA ILE A 115 12.00 28.35 -3.61
C ILE A 115 12.74 28.14 -2.29
N ASP A 116 14.02 27.76 -2.37
CA ASP A 116 14.96 27.93 -1.27
C ASP A 116 14.95 29.40 -0.87
N LYS A 117 14.44 29.72 0.32
CA LYS A 117 14.40 31.10 0.84
C LYS A 117 15.79 31.67 1.19
N ASP A 118 16.87 31.07 0.71
CA ASP A 118 18.25 31.40 1.09
C ASP A 118 19.05 32.18 0.03
N ASP A 119 18.46 32.54 -1.12
CA ASP A 119 19.20 33.25 -2.19
C ASP A 119 18.76 34.71 -2.43
N ASP A 120 18.34 35.41 -1.37
CA ASP A 120 18.08 36.87 -1.41
C ASP A 120 19.11 37.68 -0.58
N ASP A 121 20.39 37.29 -0.64
CA ASP A 121 21.50 38.13 -0.17
C ASP A 121 22.29 38.70 -1.36
N ASN A 122 21.64 39.62 -2.08
CA ASN A 122 22.36 40.53 -2.96
C ASN A 122 21.83 41.97 -2.87
N ASN A 123 21.96 42.57 -1.67
CA ASN A 123 22.18 44.01 -1.61
C ASN A 123 22.98 44.48 -0.39
N ASN A 124 24.28 44.63 -0.63
CA ASN A 124 25.22 45.58 -0.06
C ASN A 124 24.73 46.61 1.00
N ASN A 125 25.50 46.64 2.11
CA ASN A 125 25.86 47.75 3.02
C ASN A 125 25.25 47.85 4.43
N ASN A 126 26.21 47.78 5.38
CA ASN A 126 26.37 48.50 6.65
C ASN A 126 25.96 47.84 7.98
N ASN A 127 27.02 47.35 8.65
CA ASN A 127 27.41 47.59 10.05
C ASN A 127 26.58 47.06 11.24
N ASN A 128 27.35 46.36 12.10
CA ASN A 128 27.33 46.26 13.56
C ASN A 128 26.58 45.09 14.25
N ASN A 129 27.41 44.20 14.82
CA ASN A 129 27.31 43.54 16.13
C ASN A 129 25.94 43.48 16.81
N ASN A 130 25.39 42.27 16.99
CA ASN A 130 25.47 41.56 18.27
C ASN A 130 24.75 40.20 18.25
N ASN A 131 25.38 39.30 19.01
CA ASN A 131 24.93 38.02 19.55
C ASN A 131 23.42 37.90 19.84
N GLY A 132 22.80 36.79 19.42
CA GLY A 132 21.42 36.47 19.77
C GLY A 132 20.91 35.20 19.08
N ASN A 133 20.93 34.09 19.81
CA ASN A 133 20.16 32.86 19.60
C ASN A 133 18.83 33.09 18.86
N ASN A 134 18.60 32.39 17.76
CA ASN A 134 17.26 32.10 17.28
C ASN A 134 17.17 30.63 16.89
N ASN A 135 16.56 29.85 17.79
CA ASN A 135 15.86 28.61 17.44
C ASN A 135 14.77 29.00 16.43
N ALA A 136 14.92 28.55 15.19
CA ALA A 136 13.80 28.43 14.27
C ALA A 136 13.52 26.93 14.13
N ASP A 137 12.39 26.51 14.68
CA ASP A 137 11.82 25.18 14.54
C ASP A 137 11.46 24.95 13.07
N ASN A 138 12.40 24.42 12.28
CA ASN A 138 12.11 23.84 10.96
C ASN A 138 11.73 22.36 11.17
N ASN A 139 10.54 22.13 11.73
CA ASN A 139 9.96 20.81 11.97
C ASN A 139 9.11 20.32 10.79
N ASP A 140 9.65 20.30 9.58
CA ASP A 140 8.97 19.63 8.45
C ASP A 140 9.95 18.98 7.44
N GLY A 141 11.25 18.89 7.78
CA GLY A 141 12.22 18.17 6.95
C GLY A 141 12.08 16.65 7.10
N ASP A 142 12.12 15.93 5.97
CA ASP A 142 12.37 14.48 5.83
C ASP A 142 11.25 13.63 5.22
N LEU A 143 10.26 14.24 4.55
CA LEU A 143 9.57 13.57 3.43
C LEU A 143 10.21 13.89 2.08
N GLU A 144 11.28 14.69 2.04
CA GLU A 144 11.73 15.43 0.85
C GLU A 144 12.34 14.57 -0.27
N ASP A 145 12.99 13.44 0.01
CA ASP A 145 13.67 12.67 -1.05
C ASP A 145 12.70 11.82 -1.92
N ASP A 146 11.49 11.55 -1.41
CA ASP A 146 10.45 10.72 -2.06
C ASP A 146 9.10 11.43 -2.23
N SER A 147 9.09 12.76 -2.07
CA SER A 147 7.89 13.58 -2.24
C SER A 147 8.04 14.63 -3.33
N GLN A 148 6.90 15.03 -3.89
CA GLN A 148 6.82 15.98 -5.00
C GLN A 148 5.74 17.00 -4.69
N VAL A 149 6.09 18.29 -4.74
CA VAL A 149 5.12 19.37 -4.58
C VAL A 149 4.47 19.65 -5.93
N VAL A 150 3.14 19.54 -5.99
CA VAL A 150 2.39 19.61 -7.25
C VAL A 150 1.05 20.32 -7.09
N GLN A 151 0.50 20.73 -8.23
CA GLN A 151 -0.91 21.08 -8.40
C GLN A 151 -1.54 20.12 -9.41
N PHE A 152 -2.80 19.74 -9.20
CA PHE A 152 -3.55 18.94 -10.17
C PHE A 152 -4.55 19.80 -10.93
N ARG A 153 -4.48 19.78 -12.25
CA ARG A 153 -5.42 20.51 -13.13
C ARG A 153 -6.34 19.54 -13.85
N HIS A 154 -7.64 19.67 -13.63
CA HIS A 154 -8.64 18.87 -14.32
C HIS A 154 -8.73 19.26 -15.80
N VAL A 155 -8.52 18.31 -16.70
CA VAL A 155 -8.29 18.59 -18.13
C VAL A 155 -9.53 19.14 -18.83
N HIS A 156 -10.70 18.53 -18.61
CA HIS A 156 -11.94 18.98 -19.26
C HIS A 156 -12.34 20.41 -18.86
N LEU A 157 -12.18 20.76 -17.57
CA LEU A 157 -12.61 22.07 -17.05
C LEU A 157 -11.47 23.11 -17.04
N GLY A 158 -10.23 22.69 -17.24
CA GLY A 158 -9.04 23.54 -17.21
C GLY A 158 -8.76 24.19 -15.86
N ARG A 159 -9.37 23.70 -14.77
CA ARG A 159 -9.33 24.27 -13.41
C ARG A 159 -8.46 23.43 -12.49
N TYR A 160 -7.77 24.08 -11.55
CA TYR A 160 -7.01 23.39 -10.52
C TYR A 160 -7.91 22.84 -9.41
N THR A 161 -7.52 21.68 -8.88
CA THR A 161 -8.07 21.14 -7.65
C THR A 161 -7.59 21.97 -6.47
N THR A 162 -8.46 22.21 -5.50
CA THR A 162 -8.14 23.02 -4.32
C THR A 162 -8.87 22.48 -3.09
N LEU A 163 -8.30 22.76 -1.92
CA LEU A 163 -8.92 22.54 -0.62
C LEU A 163 -10.05 23.55 -0.39
N HIS A 164 -11.26 23.07 -0.12
CA HIS A 164 -12.38 23.94 0.22
C HIS A 164 -12.28 24.50 1.65
N ASN A 165 -12.35 25.83 1.78
CA ASN A 165 -12.10 26.59 3.01
C ASN A 165 -12.82 26.12 4.28
N SER A 166 -14.05 25.62 4.17
CA SER A 166 -14.88 25.31 5.35
C SER A 166 -15.11 23.82 5.58
N SER A 167 -14.91 23.00 4.56
CA SER A 167 -15.24 21.57 4.62
C SER A 167 -14.05 20.66 4.40
N ASP A 168 -12.88 21.22 4.07
CA ASP A 168 -11.68 20.49 3.65
C ASP A 168 -11.89 19.57 2.42
N ALA A 169 -12.98 19.77 1.67
CA ALA A 169 -13.30 18.96 0.49
C ALA A 169 -12.34 19.24 -0.67
N LEU A 170 -12.11 18.23 -1.52
CA LEU A 170 -11.41 18.44 -2.80
C LEU A 170 -12.39 18.99 -3.84
N VAL A 171 -12.17 20.23 -4.25
CA VAL A 171 -13.05 20.94 -5.19
C VAL A 171 -12.26 21.48 -6.37
N LEU A 172 -12.92 21.85 -7.46
CA LEU A 172 -12.33 22.62 -8.53
C LEU A 172 -12.61 24.10 -8.32
N TYR A 173 -11.55 24.89 -8.43
CA TYR A 173 -11.63 26.34 -8.25
C TYR A 173 -12.63 26.99 -9.24
N GLY A 174 -13.54 27.83 -8.72
CA GLY A 174 -14.63 28.44 -9.48
C GLY A 174 -14.49 29.94 -9.65
N GLY A 175 -13.76 30.41 -10.67
CA GLY A 175 -13.89 31.79 -11.17
C GLY A 175 -12.58 32.54 -11.44
N SER A 176 -12.64 33.42 -12.44
CA SER A 176 -11.57 34.19 -13.09
C SER A 176 -10.57 34.92 -12.16
N ASN A 177 -9.28 34.80 -12.49
CA ASN A 177 -8.15 35.61 -12.02
C ASN A 177 -7.94 35.73 -10.50
N ALA A 178 -7.14 34.81 -9.97
CA ALA A 178 -6.05 35.16 -9.07
C ALA A 178 -4.78 34.61 -9.74
N ALA A 179 -4.06 35.39 -10.53
CA ALA A 179 -2.86 36.04 -10.00
C ALA A 179 -3.13 36.76 -8.67
N ALA A 180 -3.11 36.03 -7.55
CA ALA A 180 -3.03 36.63 -6.21
C ALA A 180 -2.55 35.68 -5.11
N ASP A 181 -2.14 34.45 -5.43
CA ASP A 181 -1.12 33.78 -4.62
C ASP A 181 0.11 33.68 -5.52
N ASP A 182 1.24 34.10 -4.99
CA ASP A 182 2.54 33.84 -5.58
C ASP A 182 2.55 32.40 -6.13
N PRO A 183 2.89 32.13 -7.40
CA PRO A 183 3.03 30.75 -7.89
C PRO A 183 4.03 29.93 -7.06
N ASN A 184 4.79 30.60 -6.20
CA ASN A 184 5.71 30.03 -5.22
C ASN A 184 5.12 29.93 -3.80
N ASN A 185 3.84 30.26 -3.59
CA ASN A 185 3.15 30.06 -2.31
C ASN A 185 2.88 28.57 -2.13
N VAL A 186 3.87 27.87 -1.59
CA VAL A 186 3.81 26.44 -1.26
C VAL A 186 2.70 26.10 -0.25
N GLU A 187 2.10 27.08 0.42
CA GLU A 187 0.97 26.91 1.36
C GLU A 187 -0.40 27.23 0.73
N SER A 188 -0.43 27.49 -0.58
CA SER A 188 -1.67 27.69 -1.33
C SER A 188 -2.58 26.45 -1.25
N GLN A 189 -3.88 26.70 -1.32
CA GLN A 189 -4.93 25.68 -1.18
C GLN A 189 -4.99 24.71 -2.36
N ASP A 190 -4.39 25.05 -3.49
CA ASP A 190 -4.27 24.21 -4.68
C ASP A 190 -2.93 23.46 -4.77
N VAL A 191 -2.01 23.69 -3.83
CA VAL A 191 -0.70 23.04 -3.75
C VAL A 191 -0.74 21.86 -2.78
N CYS A 192 -0.25 20.72 -3.24
CA CYS A 192 -0.19 19.48 -2.48
C CYS A 192 1.21 18.85 -2.54
N THR A 193 1.63 18.23 -1.45
CA THR A 193 2.77 17.32 -1.42
C THR A 193 2.29 15.91 -1.70
N VAL A 194 2.74 15.33 -2.79
CA VAL A 194 2.52 13.94 -3.16
C VAL A 194 3.67 13.11 -2.61
N VAL A 195 3.37 12.11 -1.79
CA VAL A 195 4.36 11.20 -1.22
C VAL A 195 4.27 9.85 -1.93
N ASN A 196 5.42 9.28 -2.30
CA ASN A 196 5.50 7.91 -2.80
C ASN A 196 5.02 6.94 -1.71
N TRP A 197 3.86 6.30 -1.92
CA TRP A 197 3.31 5.37 -0.94
C TRP A 197 4.19 4.12 -0.79
N GLU A 198 4.89 3.70 -1.85
CA GLU A 198 5.71 2.48 -1.85
C GLU A 198 7.01 2.60 -1.04
N SER A 199 7.44 3.83 -0.72
CA SER A 199 8.58 4.09 0.16
C SER A 199 8.20 4.18 1.64
N LEU A 200 6.90 4.30 1.96
CA LEU A 200 6.43 4.31 3.35
C LEU A 200 6.71 2.96 4.03
N VAL A 201 7.28 3.02 5.23
CA VAL A 201 7.43 1.85 6.10
C VAL A 201 6.33 1.88 7.16
N ILE A 202 5.26 1.13 6.90
CA ILE A 202 4.09 1.03 7.80
C ILE A 202 4.25 -0.24 8.64
N LEU A 203 4.55 -0.10 9.92
CA LEU A 203 4.76 -1.26 10.81
C LEU A 203 3.48 -1.63 11.57
N PRO A 204 3.28 -2.92 11.90
CA PRO A 204 2.24 -3.30 12.86
C PRO A 204 2.44 -2.59 14.19
N LYS A 205 1.36 -2.40 14.95
CA LYS A 205 1.43 -1.82 16.29
C LYS A 205 2.30 -2.65 17.23
N HIS A 206 2.23 -3.97 17.15
CA HIS A 206 3.07 -4.88 17.93
C HIS A 206 3.92 -5.72 16.98
N VAL A 207 5.22 -5.74 17.22
CA VAL A 207 6.20 -6.41 16.35
C VAL A 207 7.21 -7.19 17.16
N VAL A 208 7.83 -8.17 16.50
CA VAL A 208 9.15 -8.67 16.88
C VAL A 208 10.12 -8.40 15.74
N PHE A 209 11.35 -8.04 16.12
CA PHE A 209 12.44 -7.87 15.17
C PHE A 209 13.31 -9.12 15.16
N LYS A 210 13.76 -9.54 13.97
CA LYS A 210 14.63 -10.69 13.78
C LYS A 210 15.83 -10.28 12.94
N GLY A 211 17.02 -10.56 13.45
CA GLY A 211 18.29 -10.21 12.79
C GLY A 211 18.62 -11.13 11.62
N ASP A 212 19.76 -10.84 11.00
CA ASP A 212 20.29 -11.56 9.83
C ASP A 212 20.60 -13.05 10.08
N GLU A 213 20.94 -13.41 11.32
CA GLU A 213 21.20 -14.81 11.73
C GLU A 213 19.94 -15.55 12.18
N GLY A 214 18.76 -14.92 12.11
CA GLY A 214 17.49 -15.54 12.44
C GLY A 214 17.10 -15.52 13.93
N SER A 215 17.92 -14.94 14.80
CA SER A 215 17.54 -14.70 16.22
C SER A 215 16.66 -13.45 16.36
N TYR A 216 15.67 -13.53 17.26
CA TYR A 216 14.83 -12.39 17.62
C TYR A 216 15.57 -11.43 18.56
N VAL A 217 15.19 -10.14 18.48
CA VAL A 217 15.70 -9.08 19.34
C VAL A 217 14.94 -9.10 20.67
N THR A 218 15.57 -9.61 21.73
CA THR A 218 15.00 -9.73 23.08
C THR A 218 15.57 -8.67 24.02
N ALA A 219 14.77 -8.21 24.98
CA ALA A 219 15.23 -7.29 26.01
C ALA A 219 15.56 -8.05 27.31
N HIS A 220 16.77 -7.89 27.83
CA HIS A 220 17.14 -8.43 29.13
C HIS A 220 18.25 -7.60 29.81
N MET A 221 18.37 -7.76 31.12
CA MET A 221 19.48 -7.17 31.87
C MET A 221 20.75 -7.96 31.57
N ALA A 222 21.80 -7.28 31.12
CA ALA A 222 23.09 -7.91 30.92
C ALA A 222 24.18 -7.20 31.72
N ASP A 223 25.06 -8.03 32.28
CA ASP A 223 26.24 -7.63 33.02
C ASP A 223 27.46 -7.66 32.07
N ARG A 224 28.22 -6.56 32.02
CA ARG A 224 29.46 -6.45 31.24
C ARG A 224 30.73 -6.80 32.03
N ASN A 225 30.62 -7.09 33.33
CA ASN A 225 31.72 -7.37 34.28
C ASN A 225 32.66 -8.52 33.90
N HIS A 226 32.36 -9.30 32.85
CA HIS A 226 33.23 -10.37 32.37
C HIS A 226 34.26 -9.95 31.30
N MET A 227 34.37 -8.67 30.96
CA MET A 227 35.38 -8.16 30.02
C MET A 227 36.49 -7.38 30.73
N ASP A 228 37.73 -7.74 30.40
CA ASP A 228 38.98 -7.56 31.17
C ASP A 228 39.51 -6.13 31.34
N HIS A 229 38.66 -5.08 31.33
CA HIS A 229 39.11 -3.69 31.48
C HIS A 229 38.18 -2.85 32.37
N GLY A 230 38.45 -2.91 33.68
CA GLY A 230 38.44 -1.79 34.63
C GLY A 230 37.17 -0.93 34.78
N ASP A 231 36.52 -1.11 35.93
CA ASP A 231 35.74 -0.16 36.75
C ASP A 231 34.88 0.89 36.01
N ASP A 232 33.55 0.77 36.20
CA ASP A 232 32.43 1.65 35.77
C ASP A 232 31.63 1.23 34.51
N GLU A 233 31.33 -0.07 34.37
CA GLU A 233 30.33 -0.55 33.41
C GLU A 233 29.02 -0.93 34.12
N GLU A 234 27.97 -0.13 33.89
CA GLU A 234 26.64 -0.35 34.47
C GLU A 234 25.92 -1.52 33.80
N ASP A 235 25.34 -2.41 34.62
CA ASP A 235 24.34 -3.38 34.18
C ASP A 235 23.23 -2.64 33.42
N GLY A 236 22.95 -3.07 32.19
CA GLY A 236 22.06 -2.36 31.28
C GLY A 236 20.89 -3.21 30.80
N PRO A 237 19.72 -2.61 30.51
CA PRO A 237 18.60 -3.28 29.84
C PRO A 237 18.84 -3.30 28.33
N TYR A 238 19.78 -4.13 27.88
CA TYR A 238 20.18 -4.23 26.48
C TYR A 238 19.14 -4.97 25.63
N LEU A 239 19.21 -4.73 24.31
CA LEU A 239 18.50 -5.50 23.30
C LEU A 239 19.45 -6.50 22.63
N HIS A 240 19.21 -7.79 22.79
CA HIS A 240 20.08 -8.88 22.36
C HIS A 240 19.53 -9.65 21.16
N PHE A 241 20.41 -10.21 20.34
CA PHE A 241 20.03 -11.10 19.24
C PHE A 241 20.18 -12.58 19.62
N ASP A 242 19.34 -13.05 20.53
CA ASP A 242 19.38 -14.43 21.06
C ASP A 242 17.99 -15.07 21.22
N GLY A 243 16.92 -14.37 20.84
CA GLY A 243 15.57 -14.90 20.95
C GLY A 243 15.29 -16.00 19.95
N HIS A 244 14.51 -17.00 20.37
CA HIS A 244 14.11 -18.14 19.53
C HIS A 244 12.59 -18.31 19.41
N ASP A 245 11.81 -17.57 20.18
CA ASP A 245 10.35 -17.61 20.18
C ASP A 245 9.78 -16.25 19.75
N VAL A 246 8.99 -16.27 18.68
CA VAL A 246 8.34 -15.09 18.07
C VAL A 246 7.32 -14.42 19.00
N CYS A 247 6.90 -15.11 20.04
CA CYS A 247 5.89 -14.60 20.95
C CYS A 247 6.43 -14.41 22.39
N ASP A 248 7.75 -14.50 22.59
CA ASP A 248 8.39 -14.11 23.85
C ASP A 248 8.07 -12.64 24.18
N PRO A 249 7.50 -12.33 25.38
CA PRO A 249 7.27 -10.95 25.80
C PRO A 249 8.53 -10.07 25.75
N ALA A 250 9.71 -10.63 26.01
CA ALA A 250 10.99 -9.91 25.92
C ALA A 250 11.34 -9.54 24.47
N ALA A 251 10.87 -10.32 23.49
CA ALA A 251 11.04 -10.06 22.06
C ALA A 251 10.01 -9.09 21.48
N THR A 252 8.93 -8.80 22.21
CA THR A 252 7.80 -8.01 21.73
C THR A 252 8.02 -6.52 21.95
N HIS A 253 7.74 -5.72 20.92
CA HIS A 253 7.86 -4.27 20.93
C HIS A 253 6.59 -3.61 20.37
N GLU A 254 6.22 -2.47 20.93
CA GLU A 254 5.11 -1.61 20.49
C GLU A 254 5.65 -0.42 19.70
N ILE A 255 5.07 -0.18 18.52
CA ILE A 255 5.44 0.90 17.61
C ILE A 255 4.52 2.10 17.81
N PHE A 256 5.12 3.26 18.03
CA PHE A 256 4.46 4.56 18.07
C PHE A 256 4.99 5.41 16.92
N ARG A 257 4.12 5.82 16.01
CA ARG A 257 4.48 6.66 14.86
C ARG A 257 4.17 8.12 15.17
N ASN A 258 5.14 8.98 14.91
CA ASN A 258 4.98 10.43 15.01
C ASN A 258 4.49 11.02 13.67
N PRO A 259 3.84 12.20 13.69
CA PRO A 259 3.35 12.87 12.47
C PRO A 259 4.44 13.18 11.42
N ASP A 260 5.68 13.37 11.87
CA ASP A 260 6.87 13.60 11.02
C ASP A 260 7.44 12.31 10.40
N GLY A 261 6.78 11.17 10.60
CA GLY A 261 7.20 9.86 10.12
C GLY A 261 8.26 9.16 10.96
N THR A 262 8.78 9.78 12.02
CA THR A 262 9.68 9.09 12.97
C THR A 262 8.91 8.10 13.84
N LEU A 263 9.63 7.14 14.42
CA LEU A 263 9.11 6.08 15.26
C LEU A 263 9.71 6.18 16.67
N GLN A 264 8.88 5.95 17.68
CA GLN A 264 9.31 5.53 19.00
C GLN A 264 8.95 4.06 19.18
N ILE A 265 9.90 3.28 19.71
CA ILE A 265 9.76 1.84 19.87
C ILE A 265 9.79 1.53 21.36
N LYS A 266 8.77 0.86 21.89
CA LYS A 266 8.68 0.51 23.31
C LYS A 266 8.80 -1.00 23.46
N ASN A 267 9.71 -1.48 24.28
CA ASN A 267 9.75 -2.90 24.61
C ASN A 267 8.60 -3.25 25.57
N SER A 268 7.88 -4.34 25.29
CA SER A 268 6.72 -4.75 26.08
C SER A 268 7.08 -5.35 27.44
N PHE A 269 8.25 -5.98 27.57
CA PHE A 269 8.68 -6.60 28.83
C PHE A 269 9.13 -5.57 29.87
N PHE A 270 9.99 -4.62 29.47
CA PHE A 270 10.42 -3.55 30.37
C PHE A 270 9.40 -2.39 30.49
N GLU A 271 8.44 -2.32 29.58
CA GLU A 271 7.53 -1.18 29.41
C GLU A 271 8.27 0.16 29.23
N ARG A 272 9.42 0.13 28.54
CA ARG A 272 10.30 1.27 28.31
C ARG A 272 10.64 1.45 26.83
N TYR A 273 10.91 2.69 26.46
CA TYR A 273 11.28 3.07 25.11
C TYR A 273 12.75 2.76 24.82
N TRP A 274 13.00 2.34 23.58
CA TRP A 274 14.33 2.20 23.02
C TRP A 274 15.02 3.55 23.00
N ARG A 275 16.28 3.57 23.42
CA ARG A 275 17.12 4.76 23.47
C ARG A 275 18.56 4.40 23.16
N VAL A 276 19.24 5.26 22.41
CA VAL A 276 20.71 5.19 22.30
C VAL A 276 21.35 5.57 23.64
N ALA A 277 22.14 4.65 24.19
CA ALA A 277 22.83 4.77 25.47
C ALA A 277 24.35 4.91 25.27
N LYS A 278 25.13 4.70 26.35
CA LYS A 278 26.60 4.71 26.32
C LYS A 278 27.12 3.72 25.27
N ASP A 279 28.22 4.08 24.62
CA ASP A 279 28.84 3.31 23.52
C ASP A 279 27.89 2.98 22.35
N GLU A 280 26.84 3.79 22.17
CA GLU A 280 25.86 3.68 21.08
C GLU A 280 25.01 2.39 21.12
N TRP A 281 24.99 1.68 22.24
CA TRP A 281 24.07 0.57 22.48
C TRP A 281 22.63 1.06 22.54
N ILE A 282 21.69 0.20 22.13
CA ILE A 282 20.27 0.47 22.32
C ILE A 282 19.81 -0.18 23.61
N TRP A 283 19.35 0.65 24.54
CA TRP A 283 18.74 0.24 25.80
C TRP A 283 17.23 0.44 25.74
N ALA A 284 16.49 -0.42 26.42
CA ALA A 284 15.06 -0.25 26.66
C ALA A 284 14.83 0.29 28.08
N ASP A 285 15.14 1.56 28.30
CA ASP A 285 15.13 2.20 29.63
C ASP A 285 14.34 3.51 29.72
N ALA A 286 14.10 4.18 28.59
CA ALA A 286 13.46 5.49 28.57
C ALA A 286 11.99 5.43 29.00
N PHE A 287 11.60 6.33 29.91
CA PHE A 287 10.24 6.37 30.48
C PHE A 287 9.45 7.54 29.89
N ASN A 288 8.50 7.23 29.01
CA ASN A 288 7.59 8.21 28.36
C ASN A 288 8.31 9.47 27.83
N PRO A 289 9.32 9.33 26.95
CA PRO A 289 10.08 10.44 26.42
C PRO A 289 9.21 11.39 25.58
N THR A 290 9.38 12.69 25.80
CA THR A 290 8.66 13.79 25.17
C THR A 290 9.62 14.78 24.51
N ALA A 291 9.12 15.61 23.59
CA ALA A 291 9.94 16.57 22.85
C ALA A 291 10.74 17.57 23.72
N GLY A 292 10.35 17.77 24.98
CA GLY A 292 11.09 18.62 25.93
C GLY A 292 12.30 17.94 26.56
N ASP A 293 12.45 16.62 26.44
CA ASP A 293 13.54 15.87 27.05
C ASP A 293 14.85 16.05 26.27
N LYS A 294 15.95 16.27 26.98
CA LYS A 294 17.29 16.46 26.37
C LYS A 294 17.68 15.31 25.44
N ASN A 295 17.30 14.09 25.79
CA ASN A 295 17.64 12.87 25.07
C ASN A 295 16.47 12.36 24.22
N TYR A 296 15.47 13.19 23.91
CA TYR A 296 14.29 12.79 23.14
C TYR A 296 14.68 12.20 21.78
N LYS A 297 15.61 12.86 21.07
CA LYS A 297 16.09 12.40 19.75
C LYS A 297 16.79 11.03 19.80
N ASP A 298 17.38 10.65 20.94
CA ASP A 298 17.98 9.33 21.13
C ASP A 298 16.93 8.21 21.19
N THR A 299 15.64 8.55 21.35
CA THR A 299 14.49 7.62 21.36
C THR A 299 13.75 7.56 20.04
N LEU A 300 14.12 8.41 19.07
CA LEU A 300 13.48 8.51 17.77
C LEU A 300 14.25 7.70 16.72
N TYR A 301 13.50 7.00 15.88
CA TYR A 301 14.05 6.18 14.80
C TYR A 301 13.36 6.48 13.48
N ARG A 302 14.11 6.39 12.38
CA ARG A 302 13.58 6.32 11.02
C ARG A 302 13.71 4.90 10.50
N ALA A 303 12.67 4.40 9.85
CA ALA A 303 12.67 3.08 9.22
C ALA A 303 12.83 3.20 7.71
N PHE A 304 13.71 2.38 7.14
CA PHE A 304 14.00 2.37 5.71
C PHE A 304 13.73 0.99 5.14
N LYS A 305 13.01 0.93 4.02
CA LYS A 305 12.76 -0.31 3.29
C LYS A 305 14.03 -0.75 2.55
N LEU A 306 14.49 -1.97 2.79
CA LEU A 306 15.64 -2.55 2.08
C LEU A 306 15.21 -3.54 0.99
N SER A 307 14.13 -4.30 1.22
CA SER A 307 13.56 -5.23 0.25
C SER A 307 12.05 -5.42 0.48
N ASP A 308 11.46 -6.57 0.13
CA ASP A 308 10.02 -6.85 0.32
C ASP A 308 9.66 -7.23 1.77
N LYS A 309 10.64 -7.62 2.61
CA LYS A 309 10.41 -8.12 3.99
C LYS A 309 11.53 -7.78 4.98
N VAL A 310 12.36 -6.78 4.67
CA VAL A 310 13.53 -6.35 5.45
C VAL A 310 13.58 -4.83 5.53
N ILE A 311 13.73 -4.31 6.74
CA ILE A 311 14.00 -2.89 6.99
C ILE A 311 15.40 -2.69 7.58
N ALA A 312 15.82 -1.43 7.61
CA ALA A 312 16.80 -0.92 8.56
C ALA A 312 16.18 0.17 9.43
N LEU A 313 16.75 0.36 10.63
CA LEU A 313 16.43 1.48 11.51
C LEU A 313 17.64 2.40 11.60
N MET A 314 17.42 3.71 11.56
CA MET A 314 18.40 4.73 11.89
C MET A 314 17.94 5.49 13.11
N ASN A 315 18.83 5.75 14.06
CA ASN A 315 18.50 6.65 15.15
C ASN A 315 18.63 8.11 14.71
N VAL A 316 17.65 8.94 15.09
CA VAL A 316 17.61 10.37 14.74
C VAL A 316 18.60 11.20 15.56
N GLY A 317 18.90 10.79 16.80
CA GLY A 317 19.83 11.50 17.69
C GLY A 317 21.27 11.52 17.18
N ASN A 318 21.77 10.37 16.70
CA ASN A 318 23.15 10.23 16.24
C ASN A 318 23.32 10.01 14.73
N ASN A 319 22.23 9.92 13.96
CA ASN A 319 22.23 9.67 12.50
C ASN A 319 22.98 8.41 12.08
N LYS A 320 22.97 7.36 12.93
CA LYS A 320 23.59 6.07 12.63
C LYS A 320 22.56 4.96 12.52
N TYR A 321 22.82 4.00 11.64
CA TYR A 321 21.99 2.82 11.49
C TYR A 321 22.22 1.84 12.64
N CYS A 322 21.10 1.28 13.11
CA CYS A 322 21.08 0.14 14.00
C CYS A 322 21.65 -1.09 13.29
N LYS A 323 22.37 -1.92 14.04
CA LYS A 323 22.83 -3.23 13.59
C LYS A 323 23.02 -4.18 14.76
N ARG A 324 23.11 -5.46 14.43
CA ARG A 324 23.71 -6.46 15.32
C ARG A 324 25.21 -6.19 15.47
N TYR A 325 25.67 -6.13 16.72
CA TYR A 325 27.07 -5.89 17.06
C TYR A 325 27.49 -6.77 18.23
N THR A 326 28.68 -7.35 18.13
CA THR A 326 29.23 -8.25 19.16
C THR A 326 30.44 -7.61 19.82
N TRP A 327 30.29 -7.23 21.08
CA TRP A 327 31.38 -6.82 21.97
C TRP A 327 30.92 -6.96 23.43
N GLY A 328 31.36 -8.02 24.12
CA GLY A 328 30.79 -8.42 25.42
C GLY A 328 29.54 -9.25 25.25
N ILE A 329 28.56 -8.62 24.62
CA ILE A 329 27.26 -9.16 24.27
C ILE A 329 27.06 -9.11 22.76
N THR A 330 26.10 -9.87 22.24
CA THR A 330 25.61 -9.71 20.87
C THR A 330 24.28 -8.94 20.93
N GLY A 331 24.35 -7.62 20.74
CA GLY A 331 23.22 -6.72 20.94
C GLY A 331 22.99 -5.74 19.80
N MET A 332 21.93 -4.95 19.94
CA MET A 332 21.57 -3.86 19.04
C MET A 332 22.40 -2.62 19.35
N CYS A 333 23.10 -2.11 18.34
CA CYS A 333 23.94 -0.92 18.45
C CYS A 333 23.74 -0.01 17.23
N ALA A 334 23.64 1.31 17.45
CA ALA A 334 23.51 2.31 16.38
C ALA A 334 24.86 2.98 16.12
N ASN A 335 25.81 2.24 15.54
CA ASN A 335 27.20 2.69 15.40
C ASN A 335 27.77 2.73 13.97
N VAL A 336 26.94 2.53 12.94
CA VAL A 336 27.40 2.55 11.53
C VAL A 336 26.69 3.61 10.69
N SER A 337 27.44 4.26 9.80
CA SER A 337 26.91 5.24 8.83
C SER A 337 26.46 4.61 7.51
N ASN A 338 26.88 3.37 7.23
CA ASN A 338 26.51 2.64 6.03
C ASN A 338 25.82 1.33 6.40
N LEU A 339 24.81 0.96 5.61
CA LEU A 339 24.09 -0.29 5.77
C LEU A 339 25.00 -1.50 5.51
N SER A 340 24.74 -2.57 6.25
CA SER A 340 25.35 -3.88 6.11
C SER A 340 24.30 -4.95 6.35
N ILE A 341 24.63 -6.21 6.06
CA ILE A 341 23.74 -7.33 6.37
C ILE A 341 23.33 -7.35 7.86
N TYR A 342 24.20 -6.90 8.77
CA TYR A 342 23.91 -6.82 10.21
C TYR A 342 22.85 -5.76 10.58
N SER A 343 22.56 -4.82 9.67
CA SER A 343 21.49 -3.82 9.84
C SER A 343 20.13 -4.32 9.36
N HIS A 344 20.07 -5.52 8.77
CA HIS A 344 18.83 -6.07 8.25
C HIS A 344 17.95 -6.59 9.38
N LEU A 345 16.73 -6.06 9.45
CA LEU A 345 15.71 -6.48 10.40
C LEU A 345 14.49 -7.01 9.65
N HIS A 346 14.18 -8.27 9.90
CA HIS A 346 12.89 -8.85 9.55
C HIS A 346 11.87 -8.50 10.64
N ILE A 347 10.63 -8.27 10.22
CA ILE A 347 9.54 -7.88 11.11
C ILE A 347 8.47 -8.95 11.05
N GLU A 348 8.10 -9.48 12.21
CA GLU A 348 7.00 -10.44 12.34
C GLU A 348 5.98 -9.88 13.34
N GLU A 349 4.71 -10.29 13.21
CA GLU A 349 3.70 -10.00 14.23
C GLU A 349 3.81 -11.09 15.33
N PRO A 350 3.76 -10.74 16.64
CA PRO A 350 3.85 -11.69 17.76
C PRO A 350 2.55 -12.51 17.91
N VAL A 351 2.17 -13.26 16.88
CA VAL A 351 0.92 -13.99 16.77
C VAL A 351 1.21 -15.45 16.42
N LYS A 352 0.64 -16.38 17.19
CA LYS A 352 0.80 -17.83 16.98
C LYS A 352 -0.10 -18.35 15.86
N SER A 353 -1.34 -17.88 15.82
CA SER A 353 -2.30 -18.23 14.77
C SER A 353 -3.29 -17.09 14.53
N ARG A 354 -3.73 -17.00 13.27
CA ARG A 354 -4.68 -15.99 12.80
C ARG A 354 -5.84 -16.67 12.09
N THR A 355 -7.06 -16.22 12.40
CA THR A 355 -8.28 -16.57 11.67
C THR A 355 -8.97 -15.30 11.19
N ILE A 356 -9.34 -15.27 9.93
CA ILE A 356 -10.15 -14.23 9.31
C ILE A 356 -11.53 -14.81 9.00
N TYR A 357 -12.57 -14.09 9.39
CA TYR A 357 -13.96 -14.51 9.29
C TYR A 357 -14.87 -13.29 9.08
N ASN A 358 -16.17 -13.50 8.92
CA ASN A 358 -17.14 -12.44 8.60
C ASN A 358 -16.74 -11.62 7.36
N VAL A 359 -16.18 -12.30 6.34
CA VAL A 359 -15.73 -11.66 5.10
C VAL A 359 -16.93 -11.15 4.32
N ASN A 360 -16.97 -9.83 4.07
CA ASN A 360 -18.03 -9.18 3.30
C ASN A 360 -17.43 -8.45 2.09
N TYR A 361 -17.68 -8.98 0.90
CA TYR A 361 -17.16 -8.43 -0.36
C TYR A 361 -17.97 -7.24 -0.86
N ARG A 362 -17.29 -6.13 -1.14
CA ARG A 362 -17.86 -4.92 -1.74
C ARG A 362 -17.85 -5.03 -3.26
N LEU A 363 -18.75 -5.83 -3.84
CA LEU A 363 -18.81 -6.07 -5.29
C LEU A 363 -19.05 -4.80 -6.12
N ALA A 364 -19.73 -3.78 -5.56
CA ALA A 364 -19.92 -2.49 -6.23
C ALA A 364 -18.62 -1.68 -6.42
N HIS A 365 -17.56 -2.06 -5.69
CA HIS A 365 -16.21 -1.49 -5.75
C HIS A 365 -15.23 -2.47 -6.42
N ALA A 366 -15.73 -3.56 -7.03
CA ALA A 366 -14.87 -4.51 -7.71
C ALA A 366 -14.38 -3.95 -9.04
N ARG A 367 -13.12 -4.26 -9.38
CA ARG A 367 -12.46 -3.82 -10.60
C ARG A 367 -12.12 -5.01 -11.48
N ILE A 368 -12.24 -4.79 -12.79
CA ILE A 368 -11.85 -5.74 -13.84
C ILE A 368 -10.80 -5.05 -14.72
N TYR A 369 -9.71 -5.74 -15.02
CA TYR A 369 -8.64 -5.22 -15.86
C TYR A 369 -7.86 -6.34 -16.53
N ASN A 370 -6.91 -5.98 -17.41
CA ASN A 370 -6.12 -6.95 -18.20
C ASN A 370 -6.98 -7.95 -18.99
N TYR A 371 -8.09 -7.46 -19.55
CA TYR A 371 -9.02 -8.28 -20.33
C TYR A 371 -8.37 -8.74 -21.64
N GLN A 372 -8.27 -10.06 -21.82
CA GLN A 372 -7.72 -10.70 -23.01
C GLN A 372 -8.75 -11.66 -23.59
N ASN A 373 -9.23 -11.36 -24.80
CA ASN A 373 -10.11 -12.25 -25.53
C ASN A 373 -9.32 -13.33 -26.27
N ASP A 374 -10.02 -14.44 -26.56
CA ASP A 374 -9.58 -15.48 -27.49
C ASP A 374 -8.22 -16.08 -27.14
N THR A 375 -7.93 -16.20 -25.84
CA THR A 375 -6.70 -16.85 -25.38
C THR A 375 -6.84 -18.36 -25.55
N GLU A 376 -5.94 -18.95 -26.34
CA GLU A 376 -5.87 -20.41 -26.48
C GLU A 376 -5.46 -21.07 -25.16
N ILE A 377 -6.30 -21.98 -24.68
CA ILE A 377 -6.10 -22.70 -23.41
C ILE A 377 -5.97 -24.22 -23.59
N ALA A 378 -6.41 -24.74 -24.73
CA ALA A 378 -6.19 -26.12 -25.14
C ALA A 378 -6.24 -26.22 -26.67
N ALA A 379 -5.54 -27.21 -27.22
CA ALA A 379 -5.65 -27.57 -28.63
C ALA A 379 -5.63 -29.10 -28.79
N GLY A 380 -6.25 -29.57 -29.86
CA GLY A 380 -6.24 -30.97 -30.25
C GLY A 380 -6.61 -31.11 -31.71
N GLU A 381 -6.43 -32.31 -32.26
CA GLU A 381 -6.73 -32.60 -33.65
C GLU A 381 -7.38 -33.97 -33.80
N ALA A 382 -8.19 -34.11 -34.84
CA ALA A 382 -8.80 -35.36 -35.27
C ALA A 382 -8.54 -35.55 -36.77
N VAL A 383 -8.10 -36.74 -37.15
CA VAL A 383 -7.71 -37.06 -38.53
C VAL A 383 -8.63 -38.15 -39.07
N ASN A 384 -9.09 -37.99 -40.31
CA ASN A 384 -9.92 -38.97 -41.00
C ASN A 384 -9.29 -39.40 -42.33
N PHE A 385 -8.77 -40.63 -42.35
CA PHE A 385 -8.22 -41.28 -43.55
C PHE A 385 -9.27 -42.05 -44.36
N THR A 386 -10.54 -42.03 -43.96
CA THR A 386 -11.61 -42.70 -44.69
C THR A 386 -12.16 -41.81 -45.81
N GLN A 387 -12.97 -42.41 -46.69
CA GLN A 387 -13.61 -41.73 -47.82
C GLN A 387 -14.98 -41.13 -47.45
N GLU A 388 -15.40 -41.24 -46.19
CA GLU A 388 -16.67 -40.72 -45.68
C GLU A 388 -16.43 -39.84 -44.45
N THR A 389 -17.38 -38.96 -44.11
CA THR A 389 -17.26 -38.10 -42.92
C THR A 389 -17.43 -38.94 -41.64
N THR A 390 -16.53 -38.78 -40.68
CA THR A 390 -16.59 -39.47 -39.39
C THR A 390 -16.75 -38.47 -38.25
N ASN A 391 -17.69 -38.72 -37.33
CA ASN A 391 -17.79 -37.93 -36.10
C ASN A 391 -16.82 -38.46 -35.06
N VAL A 392 -15.94 -37.58 -34.56
CA VAL A 392 -14.95 -37.89 -33.54
C VAL A 392 -15.27 -37.13 -32.27
N LEU A 393 -15.24 -37.84 -31.14
CA LEU A 393 -15.33 -37.25 -29.82
C LEU A 393 -13.92 -36.83 -29.37
N LEU A 394 -13.57 -35.57 -29.59
CA LEU A 394 -12.26 -35.05 -29.24
C LEU A 394 -12.23 -34.62 -27.78
N LYS A 395 -11.30 -35.21 -27.01
CA LYS A 395 -11.04 -34.83 -25.61
C LYS A 395 -9.93 -33.79 -25.58
N LEU A 396 -10.21 -32.64 -24.98
CA LEU A 396 -9.24 -31.58 -24.73
C LEU A 396 -8.98 -31.48 -23.24
N PHE A 397 -7.71 -31.42 -22.86
CA PHE A 397 -7.28 -31.26 -21.48
C PHE A 397 -6.64 -29.89 -21.32
N TYR A 398 -7.08 -29.14 -20.31
CA TYR A 398 -6.43 -27.90 -19.94
C TYR A 398 -6.25 -27.80 -18.42
N LYS A 399 -5.27 -27.00 -18.02
CA LYS A 399 -5.07 -26.66 -16.62
C LYS A 399 -5.87 -25.42 -16.31
N LYS A 400 -6.86 -25.55 -15.43
CA LYS A 400 -7.52 -24.40 -14.81
C LYS A 400 -6.62 -23.90 -13.69
N SER A 401 -5.91 -22.80 -13.94
CA SER A 401 -5.18 -22.07 -12.91
C SER A 401 -6.15 -21.12 -12.20
N ASN A 402 -6.28 -21.24 -10.88
CA ASN A 402 -6.81 -20.16 -10.05
C ASN A 402 -5.61 -19.50 -9.39
N ILE A 403 -5.33 -18.26 -9.82
CA ILE A 403 -4.30 -17.42 -9.22
C ILE A 403 -5.05 -16.41 -8.37
N CYS A 404 -4.83 -16.42 -7.06
CA CYS A 404 -5.48 -15.49 -6.16
C CYS A 404 -4.59 -15.07 -4.99
N SER A 405 -4.90 -13.91 -4.41
CA SER A 405 -4.26 -13.43 -3.19
C SER A 405 -5.26 -12.74 -2.28
N TRP A 406 -5.03 -12.88 -0.98
CA TRP A 406 -5.75 -12.18 0.08
C TRP A 406 -4.80 -11.17 0.70
N ASN A 407 -5.16 -9.89 0.68
CA ASN A 407 -4.29 -8.79 1.09
C ASN A 407 -5.05 -7.74 1.89
N ASP A 408 -4.31 -6.79 2.46
CA ASP A 408 -4.79 -5.51 2.97
C ASP A 408 -4.26 -4.34 2.12
N ILE A 409 -5.07 -3.30 1.96
CA ILE A 409 -4.73 -2.10 1.17
C ILE A 409 -3.53 -1.35 1.78
N SER A 410 -3.46 -1.34 3.12
CA SER A 410 -2.40 -0.72 3.92
C SER A 410 -1.02 -1.35 3.73
N ARG A 411 -0.94 -2.56 3.15
CA ARG A 411 0.25 -3.44 3.07
C ARG A 411 1.21 -3.23 4.23
N VAL A 412 0.72 -3.49 5.43
CA VAL A 412 1.53 -3.39 6.65
C VAL A 412 2.79 -4.26 6.49
N TYR A 413 3.95 -3.63 6.64
CA TYR A 413 5.27 -4.20 6.37
C TYR A 413 5.67 -5.18 7.48
N SER A 414 5.25 -6.42 7.32
CA SER A 414 5.66 -7.53 8.17
C SER A 414 5.53 -8.86 7.41
N ILE A 415 6.30 -9.85 7.84
CA ILE A 415 6.05 -11.24 7.50
C ILE A 415 4.73 -11.62 8.18
N LYS A 416 3.71 -11.89 7.37
CA LYS A 416 2.38 -12.24 7.85
C LYS A 416 2.34 -13.72 8.26
N PRO A 417 1.67 -14.06 9.38
CA PRO A 417 1.47 -15.44 9.76
C PRO A 417 0.55 -16.13 8.74
N LYS A 418 0.71 -17.45 8.63
CA LYS A 418 -0.27 -18.30 7.95
C LYS A 418 -1.64 -18.07 8.57
N THR A 419 -2.62 -17.83 7.73
CA THR A 419 -3.94 -17.34 8.13
C THR A 419 -5.02 -18.30 7.67
N ASN A 420 -5.86 -18.75 8.60
CA ASN A 420 -7.07 -19.48 8.26
C ASN A 420 -8.15 -18.49 7.82
N VAL A 421 -8.70 -18.66 6.62
CA VAL A 421 -9.77 -17.80 6.12
C VAL A 421 -11.06 -18.59 6.04
N GLU A 422 -12.12 -18.00 6.59
CA GLU A 422 -13.50 -18.50 6.58
C GLU A 422 -14.39 -17.46 5.88
N ALA A 423 -14.91 -17.82 4.70
CA ALA A 423 -15.77 -16.96 3.90
C ALA A 423 -16.91 -17.76 3.26
N ASP A 424 -18.02 -17.10 2.92
CA ASP A 424 -19.16 -17.75 2.25
C ASP A 424 -18.84 -18.21 0.81
N GLY A 425 -17.67 -17.83 0.30
CA GLY A 425 -17.11 -18.21 -0.99
C GLY A 425 -15.99 -17.23 -1.39
N VAL A 426 -15.52 -17.35 -2.62
CA VAL A 426 -14.55 -16.43 -3.23
C VAL A 426 -15.14 -15.71 -4.44
N PRO A 427 -14.77 -14.45 -4.70
CA PRO A 427 -15.22 -13.73 -5.88
C PRO A 427 -14.82 -14.41 -7.18
N ARG A 428 -15.76 -14.49 -8.12
CA ARG A 428 -15.57 -15.01 -9.47
C ARG A 428 -16.23 -14.12 -10.50
N ILE A 429 -15.71 -14.23 -11.71
CA ILE A 429 -16.24 -13.55 -12.88
C ILE A 429 -16.97 -14.58 -13.75
N THR A 430 -18.22 -14.29 -14.11
CA THR A 430 -19.03 -15.08 -15.04
C THR A 430 -19.46 -14.24 -16.24
N GLY A 431 -19.72 -14.91 -17.37
CA GLY A 431 -20.29 -14.27 -18.55
C GLY A 431 -21.80 -14.17 -18.42
N GLY A 432 -22.35 -12.97 -18.53
CA GLY A 432 -23.79 -12.72 -18.57
C GLY A 432 -24.38 -12.87 -19.97
N ASP A 433 -25.72 -12.87 -20.04
CA ASP A 433 -26.52 -13.21 -21.23
C ASP A 433 -26.29 -12.30 -22.47
N ASN A 434 -25.54 -11.20 -22.32
CA ASN A 434 -25.21 -10.24 -23.39
C ASN A 434 -23.70 -9.97 -23.53
N GLY A 435 -22.85 -10.86 -23.01
CA GLY A 435 -21.40 -10.64 -22.97
C GLY A 435 -20.93 -9.66 -21.88
N ALA A 436 -21.87 -9.12 -21.09
CA ALA A 436 -21.57 -8.34 -19.90
C ALA A 436 -20.90 -9.22 -18.84
N VAL A 437 -19.87 -8.69 -18.20
CA VAL A 437 -19.13 -9.39 -17.15
C VAL A 437 -19.86 -9.23 -15.82
N LYS A 438 -20.09 -10.32 -15.08
CA LYS A 438 -20.78 -10.29 -13.79
C LYS A 438 -19.89 -10.82 -12.68
N PHE A 439 -19.92 -10.13 -11.54
CA PHE A 439 -19.30 -10.60 -10.30
C PHE A 439 -20.28 -11.48 -9.53
N GLU A 440 -19.81 -12.65 -9.10
CA GLU A 440 -20.56 -13.58 -8.26
C GLU A 440 -19.63 -14.16 -7.20
N ILE A 441 -20.17 -14.46 -6.02
CA ILE A 441 -19.46 -15.24 -5.02
C ILE A 441 -19.65 -16.72 -5.33
N SER A 442 -18.57 -17.50 -5.29
CA SER A 442 -18.64 -18.94 -5.53
C SER A 442 -19.62 -19.62 -4.58
N GLY A 443 -20.41 -20.57 -5.08
CA GLY A 443 -21.24 -21.40 -4.21
C GLY A 443 -20.39 -22.30 -3.31
N GLY A 444 -20.69 -22.29 -2.01
CA GLY A 444 -20.03 -23.10 -0.98
C GLY A 444 -18.99 -22.32 -0.18
N GLU A 445 -18.97 -22.57 1.14
CA GLU A 445 -18.03 -21.93 2.07
C GLU A 445 -16.58 -22.20 1.67
N PHE A 446 -15.76 -21.15 1.65
CA PHE A 446 -14.32 -21.25 1.60
C PHE A 446 -13.78 -21.38 3.03
N LYS A 447 -13.07 -22.48 3.30
CA LYS A 447 -12.29 -22.69 4.52
C LYS A 447 -10.93 -23.22 4.14
N GLY A 448 -9.89 -22.42 4.35
CA GLY A 448 -8.53 -22.79 3.96
C GLY A 448 -7.46 -21.97 4.66
N GLU A 449 -6.26 -22.54 4.76
CA GLU A 449 -5.06 -21.82 5.17
C GLU A 449 -4.48 -21.12 3.95
N VAL A 450 -4.21 -19.82 4.08
CA VAL A 450 -3.57 -19.00 3.04
C VAL A 450 -2.38 -18.22 3.60
N GLN A 451 -1.43 -17.92 2.74
CA GLN A 451 -0.35 -17.00 3.05
C GLN A 451 -0.80 -15.56 2.74
N TRP A 452 -1.22 -14.82 3.77
CA TRP A 452 -1.72 -13.45 3.61
C TRP A 452 -0.65 -12.53 3.01
N GLY A 453 -1.03 -11.69 2.05
CA GLY A 453 -0.11 -10.83 1.31
C GLY A 453 0.59 -11.51 0.14
N GLU A 454 0.41 -12.83 -0.05
CA GLU A 454 1.08 -13.60 -1.09
C GLU A 454 0.09 -14.11 -2.15
N THR A 455 0.61 -14.32 -3.36
CA THR A 455 -0.16 -14.87 -4.48
C THR A 455 -0.02 -16.37 -4.53
N GLU A 456 -1.14 -17.06 -4.37
CA GLU A 456 -1.23 -18.51 -4.45
C GLU A 456 -1.72 -18.92 -5.84
N THR A 457 -1.10 -19.97 -6.38
CA THR A 457 -1.50 -20.58 -7.64
C THR A 457 -1.91 -22.02 -7.38
N SER A 458 -3.16 -22.34 -7.67
CA SER A 458 -3.66 -23.72 -7.70
C SER A 458 -3.97 -24.11 -9.14
N GLU A 459 -3.56 -25.31 -9.54
CA GLU A 459 -3.87 -25.86 -10.86
C GLU A 459 -4.75 -27.10 -10.71
N THR A 460 -5.86 -27.14 -11.44
CA THR A 460 -6.70 -28.34 -11.57
C THR A 460 -6.77 -28.73 -13.03
N GLN A 461 -6.50 -30.00 -13.36
CA GLN A 461 -6.68 -30.51 -14.71
C GLN A 461 -8.18 -30.69 -14.99
N VAL A 462 -8.65 -30.12 -16.09
CA VAL A 462 -10.04 -30.21 -16.54
C VAL A 462 -10.07 -30.91 -17.91
N GLU A 463 -10.97 -31.88 -18.04
CA GLU A 463 -11.31 -32.51 -19.31
C GLU A 463 -12.55 -31.82 -19.88
N THR A 464 -12.49 -31.43 -21.14
CA THR A 464 -13.66 -31.01 -21.92
C THR A 464 -13.76 -31.82 -23.20
N VAL A 465 -14.97 -31.97 -23.70
CA VAL A 465 -15.26 -32.85 -24.81
C VAL A 465 -15.96 -32.07 -25.91
N CYS A 466 -15.40 -32.13 -27.12
CA CYS A 466 -15.95 -31.50 -28.31
C CYS A 466 -16.27 -32.58 -29.35
N MET A 467 -17.49 -32.56 -29.88
CA MET A 467 -17.88 -33.46 -30.97
C MET A 467 -17.65 -32.75 -32.30
N VAL A 468 -16.79 -33.33 -33.15
CA VAL A 468 -16.44 -32.75 -34.46
C VAL A 468 -16.69 -33.75 -35.58
N GLY A 469 -17.28 -33.28 -36.69
CA GLY A 469 -17.35 -34.03 -37.94
C GLY A 469 -16.06 -33.80 -38.71
N VAL A 470 -15.33 -34.88 -39.02
CA VAL A 470 -14.06 -34.84 -39.77
C VAL A 470 -14.34 -35.35 -41.18
N PRO A 471 -14.33 -34.49 -42.22
CA PRO A 471 -14.58 -34.90 -43.59
C PRO A 471 -13.60 -35.95 -44.11
N ALA A 472 -13.95 -36.61 -45.21
CA ALA A 472 -13.10 -37.58 -45.87
C ALA A 472 -11.73 -36.98 -46.22
N MET A 473 -10.65 -37.71 -45.95
CA MET A 473 -9.27 -37.30 -46.25
C MET A 473 -8.93 -35.89 -45.72
N SER A 474 -9.25 -35.61 -44.45
CA SER A 474 -9.00 -34.31 -43.82
C SER A 474 -8.49 -34.41 -42.38
N VAL A 475 -7.95 -33.31 -41.88
CA VAL A 475 -7.60 -33.05 -40.48
C VAL A 475 -8.48 -31.92 -39.97
N VAL A 476 -9.11 -32.11 -38.82
CA VAL A 476 -9.80 -31.05 -38.09
C VAL A 476 -8.97 -30.69 -36.85
N LYS A 477 -8.53 -29.44 -36.78
CA LYS A 477 -7.85 -28.84 -35.63
C LYS A 477 -8.87 -28.08 -34.80
N VAL A 478 -8.91 -28.36 -33.50
CA VAL A 478 -9.80 -27.71 -32.54
C VAL A 478 -8.96 -26.96 -31.53
N ARG A 479 -9.25 -25.68 -31.36
CA ARG A 479 -8.70 -24.82 -30.32
C ARG A 479 -9.81 -24.47 -29.34
N LEU A 480 -9.54 -24.64 -28.05
CA LEU A 480 -10.38 -24.11 -26.98
C LEU A 480 -9.84 -22.73 -26.62
N LEU A 481 -10.66 -21.71 -26.80
CA LEU A 481 -10.35 -20.31 -26.50
C LEU A 481 -11.15 -19.85 -25.28
N ALA A 482 -10.59 -18.96 -24.46
CA ALA A 482 -11.28 -18.34 -23.34
C ALA A 482 -10.89 -16.86 -23.21
N ALA A 483 -11.75 -16.09 -22.55
CA ALA A 483 -11.40 -14.76 -22.06
C ALA A 483 -10.64 -14.89 -20.74
N LYS A 484 -9.49 -14.25 -20.61
CA LYS A 484 -8.72 -14.13 -19.35
C LYS A 484 -8.83 -12.71 -18.82
N VAL A 485 -8.97 -12.59 -17.50
CA VAL A 485 -9.15 -11.29 -16.87
C VAL A 485 -8.61 -11.27 -15.44
N SER A 486 -8.09 -10.12 -15.03
CA SER A 486 -7.72 -9.85 -13.64
C SER A 486 -8.88 -9.17 -12.92
N CYS A 487 -9.10 -9.55 -11.67
CA CYS A 487 -10.15 -9.04 -10.80
C CYS A 487 -9.56 -8.58 -9.47
N ASP A 488 -10.08 -7.47 -8.96
CA ASP A 488 -9.76 -6.94 -7.64
C ASP A 488 -11.07 -6.62 -6.90
N VAL A 489 -11.25 -7.17 -5.70
CA VAL A 489 -12.49 -7.06 -4.93
C VAL A 489 -12.17 -6.64 -3.49
N PRO A 490 -12.49 -5.39 -3.10
CA PRO A 490 -12.38 -4.97 -1.72
C PRO A 490 -13.36 -5.73 -0.82
N PHE A 491 -12.97 -6.00 0.43
CA PHE A 491 -13.83 -6.63 1.42
C PHE A 491 -13.57 -6.09 2.82
N SER A 492 -14.54 -6.27 3.71
CA SER A 492 -14.35 -6.09 5.15
C SER A 492 -14.34 -7.44 5.85
N TYR A 493 -13.75 -7.52 7.03
CA TYR A 493 -13.61 -8.77 7.76
C TYR A 493 -13.41 -8.54 9.26
N SER A 494 -13.61 -9.60 10.03
CA SER A 494 -13.13 -9.70 11.42
C SER A 494 -11.89 -10.58 11.47
N ARG A 495 -11.00 -10.27 12.40
CA ARG A 495 -9.75 -10.99 12.64
C ARG A 495 -9.69 -11.48 14.07
N ARG A 496 -9.28 -12.74 14.25
CA ARG A 496 -8.97 -13.34 15.54
C ARG A 496 -7.50 -13.77 15.56
N ASP A 497 -6.74 -13.19 16.48
CA ASP A 497 -5.35 -13.52 16.71
C ASP A 497 -5.18 -14.24 18.05
N THR A 498 -4.42 -15.33 18.06
CA THR A 498 -4.10 -16.07 19.29
C THR A 498 -2.64 -15.89 19.65
N GLY A 499 -2.36 -15.38 20.86
CA GLY A 499 -1.01 -15.25 21.41
C GLY A 499 -0.53 -16.53 22.12
N ILE A 500 0.69 -16.53 22.68
CA ILE A 500 1.27 -17.70 23.38
C ILE A 500 0.40 -18.21 24.53
N ASN A 501 -0.14 -17.30 25.36
CA ASN A 501 -0.87 -17.68 26.58
C ASN A 501 -2.28 -18.23 26.28
N GLY A 502 -2.60 -18.48 25.01
CA GLY A 502 -3.96 -18.77 24.54
C GLY A 502 -4.87 -17.54 24.61
N GLN A 503 -4.31 -16.36 24.89
CA GLN A 503 -5.07 -15.10 24.84
C GLN A 503 -5.52 -14.86 23.42
N VAL A 504 -6.82 -14.62 23.26
CA VAL A 504 -7.45 -14.34 21.98
C VAL A 504 -7.74 -12.85 21.91
N HIS A 505 -7.23 -12.20 20.87
CA HIS A 505 -7.58 -10.84 20.51
C HIS A 505 -8.48 -10.86 19.29
N VAL A 506 -9.63 -10.18 19.38
CA VAL A 506 -10.56 -10.02 18.27
C VAL A 506 -10.53 -8.56 17.84
N THR A 507 -10.37 -8.36 16.54
CA THR A 507 -10.52 -7.06 15.87
C THR A 507 -11.66 -7.20 14.87
N ASP A 508 -12.76 -6.51 15.13
CA ASP A 508 -13.93 -6.51 14.25
C ASP A 508 -13.89 -5.32 13.28
N ASP A 509 -14.68 -5.42 12.21
CA ASP A 509 -14.94 -4.34 11.25
C ASP A 509 -13.69 -3.76 10.54
N LEU A 510 -12.68 -4.60 10.28
CA LEU A 510 -11.56 -4.22 9.42
C LEU A 510 -12.06 -4.03 7.98
N ASP A 511 -11.77 -2.88 7.37
CA ASP A 511 -12.36 -2.44 6.09
C ASP A 511 -11.31 -2.29 4.96
N ASP A 512 -10.10 -2.78 5.19
CA ASP A 512 -8.93 -2.66 4.33
C ASP A 512 -8.65 -3.91 3.48
N GLY A 513 -9.48 -4.96 3.58
CA GLY A 513 -9.31 -6.22 2.87
C GLY A 513 -9.40 -6.07 1.34
N PHE A 514 -8.57 -6.82 0.63
CA PHE A 514 -8.46 -6.80 -0.83
C PHE A 514 -8.15 -8.19 -1.41
N TYR A 515 -9.08 -8.72 -2.20
CA TYR A 515 -8.94 -10.01 -2.87
C TYR A 515 -8.61 -9.80 -4.35
N SER A 516 -7.50 -10.35 -4.82
CA SER A 516 -7.12 -10.31 -6.24
C SER A 516 -7.23 -11.69 -6.85
N CYS A 517 -7.65 -11.77 -8.10
CA CYS A 517 -7.76 -13.04 -8.83
C CYS A 517 -7.48 -12.91 -10.32
N ILE A 518 -7.04 -14.00 -10.95
CA ILE A 518 -7.06 -14.17 -12.41
C ILE A 518 -8.06 -15.26 -12.75
N ASN A 519 -9.08 -14.90 -13.55
CA ASN A 519 -10.15 -15.81 -13.96
C ASN A 519 -10.13 -16.03 -15.48
N ALA A 520 -10.47 -17.25 -15.90
CA ALA A 520 -10.75 -17.59 -17.29
C ALA A 520 -12.25 -17.95 -17.44
N PHE A 521 -12.92 -17.34 -18.42
CA PHE A 521 -14.35 -17.50 -18.66
C PHE A 521 -14.69 -17.38 -20.16
N ASN A 522 -15.97 -17.51 -20.55
CA ASN A 522 -16.42 -17.45 -21.95
C ASN A 522 -15.68 -18.41 -22.88
N PHE A 523 -15.66 -19.70 -22.50
CA PHE A 523 -15.02 -20.76 -23.27
C PHE A 523 -15.73 -20.96 -24.62
N LYS A 524 -14.96 -21.00 -25.72
CA LYS A 524 -15.46 -21.26 -27.08
C LYS A 524 -14.52 -22.20 -27.85
N TYR A 525 -15.08 -22.98 -28.76
CA TYR A 525 -14.30 -23.78 -29.70
C TYR A 525 -14.08 -23.03 -31.00
N ASP A 526 -12.85 -23.05 -31.49
CA ASP A 526 -12.47 -22.61 -32.82
C ASP A 526 -11.99 -23.83 -33.61
N ILE A 527 -12.62 -24.09 -34.76
CA ILE A 527 -12.48 -25.34 -35.51
C ILE A 527 -12.01 -25.00 -36.92
N ASN A 528 -10.87 -25.55 -37.31
CA ASN A 528 -10.29 -25.39 -38.64
C ASN A 528 -10.10 -26.75 -39.32
N GLU A 529 -10.49 -26.82 -40.58
CA GLU A 529 -10.33 -28.00 -41.43
C GLU A 529 -9.15 -27.79 -42.40
N GLU A 530 -8.31 -28.81 -42.53
CA GLU A 530 -7.21 -28.87 -43.49
C GLU A 530 -7.33 -30.17 -44.30
N ARG A 531 -7.14 -30.09 -45.62
CA ARG A 531 -7.06 -31.28 -46.48
C ARG A 531 -5.73 -32.01 -46.27
N LEU A 532 -5.79 -33.35 -46.23
CA LEU A 532 -4.62 -34.23 -46.16
C LEU A 532 -3.82 -34.27 -47.46
#